data_AF-A0A954EF07-F1
#
_entry.id   AF-A0A954EF07-F1
#
_cell.length_a   1.000
_cell.length_b   1.000
_cell.length_c   1.000
_cell.angle_alpha   90.00
_cell.angle_beta   90.00
_cell.angle_gamma   90.00
#
_symmetry.space_group_name_H-M   'P 1'
#
loop_
_entity.id
_entity.type
_entity.pdbx_description
1 polymer ?
#
loop_
_entity_poly.entity_id
_entity_poly.type
_entity_poly.pdbx_seq_one_letter_code
_entity_poly.pdbx_strand_id
1 'polypeptide(L)'
;MKQNGTPWAYPYYPWCWIGILIFSLAIRAFTLAMSFDPVLVLSRDEAMELPSIFGAYFLTPIILAIAFLLMATGSRNARTWGMIIPYLVQLISIQWFEGSQPYQQFVSVLQGDVGSPFLIANVSCIVFYAILALLRFQFAWEHLSVNLLLLGLSPVLGLQPGEFHQFQVLHLPLAVSAGMLFVTGLVRKSSFPVMLSAILGLGELIYEPNYGLWLGSMSVEWRFLTFCYLTLIVGIMLTIFFDDGFSRMLQKRLPMLSLCLTIGVLFASTDLDYGARDTSVVVNVAGVVLVLLLIGVGILQKRKAWYLSGGLCLVISYCKWSYDLIYELQAFPGWEGIGSFLMAFVLLILALAISLLRRA
;
A
#
# COMPACT_ATOMS: atom_id res chain seq x y z
N MET A 1 40.18 -19.96 8.82
CA MET A 1 38.89 -20.69 8.78
C MET A 1 39.15 -22.09 9.33
N LYS A 2 38.47 -22.49 10.40
CA LYS A 2 38.76 -23.73 11.15
C LYS A 2 38.41 -24.97 10.31
N GLN A 3 39.33 -25.93 10.26
CA GLN A 3 39.17 -27.30 9.72
C GLN A 3 38.26 -28.14 10.63
N ASN A 4 37.06 -27.67 10.94
CA ASN A 4 36.05 -28.58 11.48
C ASN A 4 35.62 -29.44 10.29
N GLY A 5 35.87 -30.75 10.34
CA GLY A 5 35.63 -31.72 9.27
C GLY A 5 34.17 -31.90 8.85
N THR A 6 33.31 -30.93 9.12
CA THR A 6 31.97 -30.85 8.59
C THR A 6 31.82 -29.59 7.73
N PRO A 7 31.26 -29.71 6.50
CA PRO A 7 31.22 -28.62 5.54
C PRO A 7 30.26 -27.48 5.96
N TRP A 8 29.60 -27.59 7.11
CA TRP A 8 28.56 -26.68 7.57
C TRP A 8 29.09 -25.78 8.68
N ALA A 9 29.11 -24.47 8.43
CA ALA A 9 29.35 -23.49 9.48
C ALA A 9 28.19 -23.50 10.48
N TYR A 10 28.47 -23.55 11.79
CA TYR A 10 27.46 -23.35 12.82
C TYR A 10 26.83 -21.94 12.67
N PRO A 11 25.49 -21.77 12.70
CA PRO A 11 24.44 -22.68 13.15
C PRO A 11 23.74 -23.51 12.05
N TYR A 12 24.28 -23.56 10.82
CA TYR A 12 23.67 -24.27 9.69
C TYR A 12 23.77 -25.81 9.78
N TYR A 13 23.99 -26.35 10.98
CA TYR A 13 24.02 -27.78 11.18
C TYR A 13 22.59 -28.36 11.04
N PRO A 14 22.39 -29.43 10.23
CA PRO A 14 21.07 -30.00 9.97
C PRO A 14 20.28 -30.38 11.24
N TRP A 15 20.96 -30.67 12.34
CA TRP A 15 20.36 -31.03 13.63
C TRP A 15 19.48 -29.94 14.25
N CYS A 16 19.85 -28.66 14.11
CA CYS A 16 19.03 -27.56 14.66
C CYS A 16 17.66 -27.50 13.96
N TRP A 17 17.65 -27.79 12.66
CA TRP A 17 16.43 -27.80 11.84
C TRP A 17 15.56 -29.02 12.07
N ILE A 18 16.18 -30.19 12.26
CA ILE A 18 15.49 -31.40 12.71
C ILE A 18 14.82 -31.13 14.06
N GLY A 19 15.50 -30.43 14.99
CA GLY A 19 14.92 -30.02 16.27
C GLY A 19 13.66 -29.16 16.12
N ILE A 20 13.69 -28.15 15.25
CA ILE A 20 12.53 -27.29 14.99
C ILE A 20 11.36 -28.09 14.36
N LEU A 21 11.67 -28.99 13.43
CA LEU A 21 10.67 -29.86 12.82
C LEU A 21 10.06 -30.83 13.84
N ILE A 22 10.87 -31.48 14.66
CA ILE A 22 10.40 -32.38 15.72
C ILE A 22 9.54 -31.62 16.72
N PHE A 23 9.95 -30.43 17.14
CA PHE A 23 9.17 -29.60 18.06
C PHE A 23 7.83 -29.18 17.45
N SER A 24 7.83 -28.74 16.19
CA SER A 24 6.60 -28.38 15.47
C SER A 24 5.67 -29.59 15.29
N LEU A 25 6.24 -30.75 14.98
CA LEU A 25 5.51 -32.01 14.87
C LEU A 25 4.95 -32.45 16.23
N ALA A 26 5.69 -32.29 17.32
CA ALA A 26 5.29 -32.64 18.67
C ALA A 26 4.14 -31.74 19.17
N ILE A 27 4.23 -30.42 18.96
CA ILE A 27 3.12 -29.50 19.24
C ILE A 27 1.89 -29.90 18.44
N ARG A 28 2.05 -30.19 17.14
CA ARG A 28 0.93 -30.61 16.29
C ARG A 28 0.30 -31.93 16.75
N ALA A 29 1.13 -32.91 17.09
CA ALA A 29 0.68 -34.20 17.59
C ALA A 29 -0.06 -34.04 18.92
N PHE A 30 0.42 -33.15 19.80
CA PHE A 30 -0.23 -32.81 21.07
C PHE A 30 -1.58 -32.11 20.85
N THR A 31 -1.66 -31.12 19.95
CA THR A 31 -2.93 -30.43 19.65
C THR A 31 -3.94 -31.37 19.00
N LEU A 32 -3.48 -32.27 18.12
CA LEU A 32 -4.33 -33.30 17.53
C LEU A 32 -4.83 -34.28 18.60
N ALA A 33 -3.96 -34.73 19.50
CA ALA A 33 -4.36 -35.62 20.59
C ALA A 33 -5.39 -34.97 21.54
N MET A 34 -5.21 -33.68 21.87
CA MET A 34 -6.16 -32.92 22.71
C MET A 34 -7.53 -32.73 22.04
N SER A 35 -7.59 -32.60 20.70
CA SER A 35 -8.85 -32.48 19.98
C SER A 35 -9.66 -33.78 19.87
N PHE A 36 -9.09 -34.93 20.24
CA PHE A 36 -9.74 -36.24 20.21
C PHE A 36 -10.34 -36.69 21.56
N ASP A 37 -10.52 -35.79 22.53
CA ASP A 37 -11.29 -36.10 23.76
C ASP A 37 -12.74 -36.62 23.50
N PRO A 38 -13.43 -36.31 22.38
CA PRO A 38 -14.72 -36.94 22.06
C PRO A 38 -14.63 -38.44 21.78
N VAL A 39 -13.45 -38.99 21.46
CA VAL A 39 -13.27 -40.42 21.14
C VAL A 39 -13.49 -41.32 22.37
N LEU A 40 -13.43 -40.76 23.58
CA LEU A 40 -13.82 -41.48 24.80
C LEU A 40 -15.34 -41.66 24.93
N VAL A 41 -16.13 -40.91 24.16
CA VAL A 41 -17.61 -40.91 24.22
C VAL A 41 -18.25 -41.42 22.91
N LEU A 42 -17.59 -41.24 21.77
CA LEU A 42 -18.08 -41.62 20.43
C LEU A 42 -17.41 -42.88 19.89
N SER A 43 -18.13 -43.64 19.06
CA SER A 43 -17.58 -44.82 18.40
C SER A 43 -16.46 -44.45 17.41
N ARG A 44 -15.56 -45.39 17.10
CA ARG A 44 -14.41 -45.18 16.19
C ARG A 44 -14.83 -44.63 14.82
N ASP A 45 -15.97 -45.10 14.30
CA ASP A 45 -16.46 -44.72 12.97
C ASP A 45 -17.01 -43.28 12.99
N GLU A 46 -17.78 -42.91 14.02
CA GLU A 46 -18.24 -41.53 14.22
C GLU A 46 -17.08 -40.56 14.46
N ALA A 47 -16.03 -41.01 15.16
CA ALA A 47 -14.83 -40.21 15.39
C ALA A 47 -14.04 -39.91 14.10
N MET A 48 -14.06 -40.82 13.11
CA MET A 48 -13.41 -40.60 11.82
C MET A 48 -14.18 -39.62 10.92
N GLU A 49 -15.48 -39.47 11.14
CA GLU A 49 -16.33 -38.53 10.41
C GLU A 49 -16.34 -37.11 11.02
N LEU A 50 -15.76 -36.93 12.21
CA LEU A 50 -15.71 -35.62 12.85
C LEU A 50 -14.91 -34.63 11.98
N PRO A 51 -15.54 -33.53 11.52
CA PRO A 51 -14.85 -32.54 10.73
C PRO A 51 -13.78 -31.86 11.59
N SER A 52 -12.54 -31.83 11.08
CA SER A 52 -11.40 -31.22 11.76
C SER A 52 -11.69 -29.78 12.19
N ILE A 53 -11.53 -29.50 13.48
CA ILE A 53 -11.57 -28.13 14.04
C ILE A 53 -10.37 -27.29 13.61
N PHE A 54 -9.33 -27.93 13.07
CA PHE A 54 -8.10 -27.27 12.65
C PHE A 54 -8.10 -27.03 11.14
N GLY A 55 -7.94 -25.76 10.76
CA GLY A 55 -7.78 -25.34 9.37
C GLY A 55 -6.36 -25.50 8.86
N ALA A 56 -6.17 -25.22 7.56
CA ALA A 56 -4.85 -25.30 6.91
C ALA A 56 -3.82 -24.33 7.51
N TYR A 57 -4.25 -23.25 8.17
CA TYR A 57 -3.35 -22.31 8.87
C TYR A 57 -2.53 -22.97 9.99
N PHE A 58 -2.94 -24.11 10.55
CA PHE A 58 -2.12 -24.88 11.51
C PHE A 58 -0.83 -25.45 10.87
N LEU A 59 -0.76 -25.50 9.54
CA LEU A 59 0.46 -25.90 8.82
C LEU A 59 1.52 -24.80 8.77
N THR A 60 1.19 -23.57 9.17
CA THR A 60 2.09 -22.40 9.18
C THR A 60 3.50 -22.70 9.70
N PRO A 61 3.70 -23.20 10.94
CA PRO A 61 5.04 -23.43 11.48
C PRO A 61 5.82 -24.48 10.67
N ILE A 62 5.14 -25.54 10.18
CA ILE A 62 5.76 -26.60 9.40
C ILE A 62 6.19 -26.07 8.03
N ILE A 63 5.32 -25.33 7.35
CA ILE A 63 5.60 -24.78 6.03
C ILE A 63 6.71 -23.73 6.11
N LEU A 64 6.71 -22.88 7.14
CA LEU A 64 7.80 -21.93 7.38
C LEU A 64 9.13 -22.62 7.73
N ALA A 65 9.10 -23.73 8.47
CA ALA A 65 10.30 -24.54 8.71
C ALA A 65 10.85 -25.15 7.40
N ILE A 66 9.97 -25.63 6.51
CA ILE A 66 10.36 -26.10 5.17
C ILE A 66 10.93 -24.95 4.34
N ALA A 67 10.30 -23.77 4.34
CA ALA A 67 10.79 -22.58 3.66
C ALA A 67 12.19 -22.20 4.14
N PHE A 68 12.41 -22.24 5.46
CA PHE A 68 13.72 -21.98 6.05
C PHE A 68 14.76 -23.02 5.59
N LEU A 69 14.40 -24.31 5.63
CA LEU A 69 15.26 -25.39 5.17
C LEU A 69 15.68 -25.20 3.70
N LEU A 70 14.73 -24.83 2.84
CA LEU A 70 15.01 -24.55 1.43
C LEU A 70 15.99 -23.38 1.26
N MET A 71 15.85 -22.32 2.06
CA MET A 71 16.82 -21.21 2.11
C MET A 71 18.22 -21.68 2.53
N ALA A 72 18.30 -22.63 3.47
CA ALA A 72 19.54 -23.17 4.00
C ALA A 72 20.29 -24.10 3.03
N THR A 73 19.58 -24.81 2.12
CA THR A 73 20.22 -25.71 1.14
C THR A 73 21.20 -25.01 0.19
N GLY A 74 21.09 -23.69 0.03
CA GLY A 74 22.00 -22.90 -0.79
C GLY A 74 21.76 -22.95 -2.31
N SER A 75 20.94 -23.89 -2.80
CA SER A 75 20.63 -23.94 -4.24
C SER A 75 19.77 -22.75 -4.67
N ARG A 76 20.03 -22.19 -5.86
CA ARG A 76 19.31 -21.01 -6.36
C ARG A 76 17.81 -21.23 -6.42
N ASN A 77 17.38 -22.38 -6.93
CA ASN A 77 15.96 -22.72 -7.05
C ASN A 77 15.31 -22.90 -5.68
N ALA A 78 15.95 -23.60 -4.74
CA ALA A 78 15.42 -23.76 -3.40
C ALA A 78 15.32 -22.42 -2.66
N ARG A 79 16.29 -21.51 -2.83
CA ARG A 79 16.20 -20.15 -2.26
C ARG A 79 15.02 -19.37 -2.82
N THR A 80 14.79 -19.42 -4.14
CA THR A 80 13.62 -18.76 -4.74
C THR A 80 12.33 -19.32 -4.15
N TRP A 81 12.20 -20.65 -4.04
CA TRP A 81 11.04 -21.27 -3.43
C TRP A 81 10.89 -20.96 -1.94
N GLY A 82 11.99 -20.94 -1.19
CA GLY A 82 12.02 -20.57 0.22
C GLY A 82 11.54 -19.14 0.48
N MET A 83 11.73 -18.22 -0.48
CA MET A 83 11.17 -16.87 -0.43
C MET A 83 9.70 -16.79 -0.89
N ILE A 84 9.20 -17.75 -1.66
CA ILE A 84 7.81 -17.71 -2.17
C ILE A 84 6.85 -18.44 -1.23
N ILE A 85 7.30 -19.55 -0.64
CA ILE A 85 6.47 -20.43 0.20
C ILE A 85 5.78 -19.70 1.38
N PRO A 86 6.38 -18.73 2.09
CA PRO A 86 5.68 -18.00 3.15
C PRO A 86 4.41 -17.28 2.66
N TYR A 87 4.34 -16.88 1.38
CA TYR A 87 3.10 -16.31 0.83
C TYR A 87 2.02 -17.39 0.63
N LEU A 88 2.40 -18.63 0.35
CA LEU A 88 1.44 -19.75 0.35
C LEU A 88 0.84 -19.95 1.74
N VAL A 89 1.62 -19.76 2.81
CA VAL A 89 1.13 -19.83 4.19
C VAL A 89 0.03 -18.80 4.46
N GLN A 90 0.20 -17.58 3.95
CA GLN A 90 -0.83 -16.55 4.03
C GLN A 90 -2.07 -16.93 3.24
N LEU A 91 -1.90 -17.42 2.01
CA LEU A 91 -3.01 -17.82 1.15
C LEU A 91 -3.84 -18.97 1.73
N ILE A 92 -3.21 -19.99 2.31
CA ILE A 92 -3.94 -21.11 2.96
C ILE A 92 -4.58 -20.69 4.30
N SER A 93 -4.17 -19.56 4.86
CA SER A 93 -4.74 -19.02 6.10
C SER A 93 -5.98 -18.14 5.85
N ILE A 94 -6.28 -17.84 4.59
CA ILE A 94 -7.55 -17.24 4.18
C ILE A 94 -8.64 -18.31 4.27
N GLN A 95 -9.77 -17.97 4.87
CA GLN A 95 -10.90 -18.87 5.05
C GLN A 95 -11.75 -18.89 3.78
N TRP A 96 -11.33 -19.70 2.81
CA TRP A 96 -11.99 -19.80 1.50
C TRP A 96 -13.35 -20.50 1.54
N PHE A 97 -13.58 -21.38 2.52
CA PHE A 97 -14.78 -22.21 2.61
C PHE A 97 -15.41 -22.08 4.00
N GLU A 98 -16.74 -22.11 4.05
CA GLU A 98 -17.49 -22.26 5.29
C GLU A 98 -17.15 -23.63 5.89
N GLY A 99 -16.37 -23.63 6.96
CA GLY A 99 -16.02 -24.85 7.68
C GLY A 99 -17.21 -25.39 8.48
N SER A 100 -17.03 -26.56 9.09
CA SER A 100 -18.00 -27.14 10.01
C SER A 100 -18.34 -26.20 11.17
N GLN A 101 -19.52 -26.37 11.79
CA GLN A 101 -19.92 -25.54 12.93
C GLN A 101 -18.87 -25.52 14.07
N PRO A 102 -18.25 -26.65 14.47
CA PRO A 102 -17.17 -26.63 15.46
C PRO A 102 -15.93 -25.83 15.02
N TYR A 103 -15.57 -25.90 13.73
CA TYR A 103 -14.48 -25.09 13.18
C TYR A 103 -14.80 -23.59 13.25
N GLN A 104 -16.01 -23.18 12.89
CA GLN A 104 -16.42 -21.77 12.95
C GLN A 104 -16.44 -21.24 14.39
N GLN A 105 -16.90 -22.05 15.35
CA GLN A 105 -16.85 -21.70 16.77
C GLN A 105 -15.41 -21.58 17.29
N PHE A 106 -14.52 -22.49 16.90
CA PHE A 106 -13.11 -22.38 17.27
C PHE A 106 -12.47 -21.12 16.67
N VAL A 107 -12.73 -20.86 15.39
CA VAL A 107 -12.23 -19.69 14.69
C VAL A 107 -12.75 -18.39 15.31
N SER A 108 -14.02 -18.32 15.72
CA SER A 108 -14.58 -17.11 16.32
C SER A 108 -13.93 -16.82 17.68
N VAL A 109 -13.69 -17.85 18.50
CA VAL A 109 -12.94 -17.72 19.75
C VAL A 109 -11.49 -17.29 19.48
N LEU A 110 -10.81 -17.94 18.54
CA LEU A 110 -9.44 -17.59 18.15
C LEU A 110 -9.34 -16.13 17.63
N GLN A 111 -10.31 -15.71 16.82
CA GLN A 111 -10.40 -14.35 16.32
C GLN A 111 -10.57 -13.35 17.46
N GLY A 112 -11.45 -13.65 18.43
CA GLY A 112 -11.66 -12.82 19.62
C GLY A 112 -10.40 -12.67 20.49
N ASP A 113 -9.66 -13.76 20.70
CA ASP A 113 -8.56 -13.81 21.71
C ASP A 113 -7.15 -13.62 21.14
N VAL A 114 -6.92 -13.83 19.85
CA VAL A 114 -5.57 -13.78 19.23
C VAL A 114 -5.57 -12.99 17.93
N GLY A 115 -6.67 -13.06 17.18
CA GLY A 115 -6.84 -12.40 15.89
C GLY A 115 -7.04 -13.41 14.75
N SER A 116 -7.21 -12.89 13.54
CA SER A 116 -7.50 -13.74 12.38
C SER A 116 -6.35 -14.71 12.07
N PRO A 117 -6.64 -15.94 11.59
CA PRO A 117 -5.57 -16.87 11.19
C PRO A 117 -4.59 -16.28 10.17
N PHE A 118 -5.08 -15.43 9.27
CA PHE A 118 -4.24 -14.67 8.34
C PHE A 118 -3.27 -13.72 9.06
N LEU A 119 -3.72 -13.02 10.11
CA LEU A 119 -2.87 -12.15 10.92
C LEU A 119 -1.72 -12.93 11.55
N ILE A 120 -2.02 -14.07 12.17
CA ILE A 120 -1.02 -14.96 12.80
C ILE A 120 -0.01 -15.45 11.76
N ALA A 121 -0.49 -15.89 10.59
CA ALA A 121 0.36 -16.31 9.48
C ALA A 121 1.26 -15.17 8.98
N ASN A 122 0.71 -13.96 8.80
CA ASN A 122 1.46 -12.81 8.33
C ASN A 122 2.51 -12.36 9.36
N VAL A 123 2.18 -12.30 10.65
CA VAL A 123 3.15 -12.03 11.73
C VAL A 123 4.28 -13.06 11.72
N SER A 124 3.95 -14.34 11.55
CA SER A 124 4.95 -15.41 11.43
C SER A 124 5.86 -15.23 10.21
N CYS A 125 5.30 -14.77 9.08
CA CYS A 125 6.07 -14.43 7.88
C CYS A 125 6.96 -13.21 8.09
N ILE A 126 6.48 -12.17 8.80
CA ILE A 126 7.29 -10.99 9.17
C ILE A 126 8.51 -11.43 9.99
N VAL A 127 8.31 -12.26 11.02
CA VAL A 127 9.41 -12.80 11.84
C VAL A 127 10.39 -13.59 10.96
N PHE A 128 9.88 -14.45 10.08
CA PHE A 128 10.69 -15.21 9.15
C PHE A 128 11.56 -14.29 8.25
N TYR A 129 10.96 -13.31 7.57
CA TYR A 129 11.71 -12.40 6.70
C TYR A 129 12.63 -11.46 7.47
N ALA A 130 12.29 -11.07 8.69
CA ALA A 130 13.16 -10.29 9.57
C ALA A 130 14.42 -11.09 9.93
N ILE A 131 14.29 -12.37 10.27
CA ILE A 131 15.44 -13.27 10.49
C ILE A 131 16.28 -13.38 9.21
N LEU A 132 15.66 -13.58 8.04
CA LEU A 132 16.39 -13.64 6.77
C LEU A 132 17.09 -12.32 6.42
N ALA A 133 16.49 -11.18 6.74
CA ALA A 133 17.08 -9.86 6.55
C ALA A 133 18.29 -9.65 7.47
N LEU A 134 18.21 -10.08 8.73
CA LEU A 134 19.34 -10.09 9.67
C LEU A 134 20.48 -11.00 9.19
N LEU A 135 20.14 -12.14 8.58
CA LEU A 135 21.08 -13.05 7.92
C LEU A 135 21.57 -12.53 6.56
N ARG A 136 21.18 -11.32 6.16
CA ARG A 136 21.60 -10.64 4.93
C ARG A 136 21.28 -11.41 3.64
N PHE A 137 20.18 -12.17 3.62
CA PHE A 137 19.71 -12.79 2.39
C PHE A 137 19.26 -11.74 1.37
N GLN A 138 19.58 -11.96 0.11
CA GLN A 138 19.16 -11.08 -0.98
C GLN A 138 17.63 -11.03 -1.05
N PHE A 139 17.08 -9.84 -1.25
CA PHE A 139 15.65 -9.56 -1.35
C PHE A 139 14.81 -9.71 -0.06
N ALA A 140 15.41 -10.09 1.08
CA ALA A 140 14.66 -10.29 2.32
C ALA A 140 13.96 -9.01 2.82
N TRP A 141 14.58 -7.84 2.63
CA TRP A 141 14.02 -6.54 3.02
C TRP A 141 12.76 -6.18 2.22
N GLU A 142 12.72 -6.50 0.92
CA GLU A 142 11.54 -6.32 0.08
C GLU A 142 10.40 -7.19 0.58
N HIS A 143 10.65 -8.48 0.78
CA HIS A 143 9.63 -9.39 1.26
C HIS A 143 9.10 -8.98 2.64
N LEU A 144 10.00 -8.55 3.55
CA LEU A 144 9.60 -8.00 4.85
C LEU A 144 8.69 -6.77 4.70
N SER A 145 9.04 -5.82 3.82
CA SER A 145 8.21 -4.63 3.58
C SER A 145 6.83 -4.97 3.03
N VAL A 146 6.74 -5.97 2.13
CA VAL A 146 5.46 -6.46 1.60
C VAL A 146 4.60 -7.08 2.70
N ASN A 147 5.19 -7.85 3.62
CA ASN A 147 4.44 -8.47 4.71
C ASN A 147 3.96 -7.43 5.74
N LEU A 148 4.78 -6.41 6.02
CA LEU A 148 4.36 -5.26 6.84
C LEU A 148 3.24 -4.45 6.18
N LEU A 149 3.28 -4.31 4.85
CA LEU A 149 2.19 -3.71 4.08
C LEU A 149 0.91 -4.52 4.19
N LEU A 150 0.98 -5.84 4.00
CA LEU A 150 -0.17 -6.75 4.17
C LEU A 150 -0.72 -6.71 5.61
N LEU A 151 0.14 -6.47 6.60
CA LEU A 151 -0.27 -6.30 7.99
C LEU A 151 -1.04 -4.99 8.18
N GLY A 152 -0.56 -3.88 7.62
CA GLY A 152 -1.26 -2.60 7.68
C GLY A 152 -2.59 -2.60 6.91
N LEU A 153 -2.69 -3.39 5.82
CA LEU A 153 -3.90 -3.48 5.00
C LEU A 153 -4.92 -4.52 5.49
N SER A 154 -4.62 -5.32 6.52
CA SER A 154 -5.51 -6.39 6.97
C SER A 154 -6.93 -5.93 7.35
N PRO A 155 -7.17 -4.74 7.95
CA PRO A 155 -8.54 -4.30 8.27
C PRO A 155 -9.34 -3.97 7.02
N VAL A 156 -8.70 -3.36 6.02
CA VAL A 156 -9.34 -3.00 4.75
C VAL A 156 -9.80 -4.25 4.01
N LEU A 157 -9.05 -5.34 4.14
CA LEU A 157 -9.40 -6.64 3.57
C LEU A 157 -10.52 -7.38 4.34
N GLY A 158 -11.09 -6.76 5.39
CA GLY A 158 -12.09 -7.41 6.24
C GLY A 158 -11.51 -8.56 7.09
N LEU A 159 -10.18 -8.66 7.15
CA LEU A 159 -9.48 -9.65 7.97
C LEU A 159 -9.33 -9.06 9.38
N GLN A 160 -10.48 -8.89 10.04
CA GLN A 160 -10.57 -8.16 11.30
C GLN A 160 -9.69 -8.84 12.36
N PRO A 161 -8.80 -8.12 13.05
CA PRO A 161 -8.40 -8.52 14.39
C PRO A 161 -9.68 -8.55 15.25
N GLY A 162 -9.84 -9.53 16.14
CA GLY A 162 -11.04 -9.57 16.99
C GLY A 162 -11.11 -8.39 17.95
N GLU A 163 -11.97 -8.51 18.96
CA GLU A 163 -12.26 -7.46 19.96
C GLU A 163 -11.08 -7.04 20.85
N PHE A 164 -9.83 -7.25 20.43
CA PHE A 164 -8.72 -6.40 20.83
C PHE A 164 -9.04 -4.95 20.46
N HIS A 165 -9.70 -4.29 21.41
CA HIS A 165 -10.11 -2.92 21.39
C HIS A 165 -8.97 -2.05 20.86
N GLN A 166 -9.25 -1.30 19.80
CA GLN A 166 -8.49 -0.12 19.41
C GLN A 166 -7.01 -0.39 19.07
N PHE A 167 -6.75 -1.21 18.05
CA PHE A 167 -5.46 -1.17 17.35
C PHE A 167 -5.27 0.16 16.58
N GLN A 168 -5.13 1.28 17.31
CA GLN A 168 -4.44 2.50 16.87
C GLN A 168 -2.97 2.21 16.48
N VAL A 169 -2.49 0.98 16.72
CA VAL A 169 -1.13 0.52 16.42
C VAL A 169 -0.98 0.02 14.96
N LEU A 170 -2.05 0.02 14.15
CA LEU A 170 -1.98 -0.52 12.79
C LEU A 170 -1.35 0.42 11.74
N HIS A 171 -1.15 1.69 12.09
CA HIS A 171 -0.44 2.66 11.26
C HIS A 171 1.07 2.39 11.26
N LEU A 172 1.61 1.91 12.38
CA LEU A 172 3.04 1.69 12.54
C LEU A 172 3.61 0.66 11.52
N PRO A 173 3.01 -0.52 11.28
CA PRO A 173 3.47 -1.42 10.23
C PRO A 173 3.50 -0.78 8.84
N LEU A 174 2.51 0.06 8.51
CA LEU A 174 2.42 0.75 7.23
C LEU A 174 3.52 1.80 7.10
N ALA A 175 3.71 2.63 8.14
CA ALA A 175 4.77 3.63 8.23
C ALA A 175 6.16 2.99 8.11
N VAL A 176 6.39 1.89 8.83
CA VAL A 176 7.65 1.14 8.80
C VAL A 176 7.87 0.54 7.41
N SER A 177 6.83 -0.03 6.79
CA SER A 177 6.91 -0.53 5.40
C SER A 177 7.26 0.59 4.42
N ALA A 178 6.59 1.75 4.53
CA ALA A 178 6.87 2.92 3.71
C ALA A 178 8.32 3.39 3.90
N GLY A 179 8.80 3.51 5.13
CA GLY A 179 10.19 3.89 5.43
C GLY A 179 11.21 2.89 4.87
N MET A 180 10.95 1.58 5.01
CA MET A 180 11.81 0.54 4.46
C MET A 180 11.87 0.57 2.94
N LEU A 181 10.73 0.74 2.27
CA LEU A 181 10.65 0.87 0.81
C LEU A 181 11.37 2.13 0.32
N PHE A 182 11.27 3.24 1.06
CA PHE A 182 11.99 4.48 0.77
C PHE A 182 13.51 4.26 0.81
N VAL A 183 14.02 3.73 1.92
CA VAL A 183 15.45 3.45 2.11
C VAL A 183 15.96 2.47 1.05
N THR A 184 15.19 1.41 0.78
CA THR A 184 15.53 0.41 -0.24
C THR A 184 15.60 1.04 -1.63
N GLY A 185 14.64 1.90 -1.97
CA GLY A 185 14.60 2.62 -3.24
C GLY A 185 15.78 3.59 -3.40
N LEU A 186 16.14 4.32 -2.34
CA LEU A 186 17.30 5.21 -2.33
C LEU A 186 18.61 4.44 -2.49
N VAL A 187 18.83 3.38 -1.70
CA VAL A 187 20.05 2.56 -1.74
C VAL A 187 20.22 1.89 -3.11
N ARG A 188 19.12 1.38 -3.68
CA ARG A 188 19.15 0.73 -5.01
C ARG A 188 19.05 1.69 -6.18
N LYS A 189 18.89 2.99 -5.92
CA LYS A 189 18.64 4.00 -6.95
C LYS A 189 17.48 3.61 -7.89
N SER A 190 16.41 3.04 -7.32
CA SER A 190 15.20 2.68 -8.07
C SER A 190 14.04 3.55 -7.64
N SER A 191 13.32 4.11 -8.62
CA SER A 191 12.19 5.00 -8.38
C SER A 191 10.92 4.25 -7.98
N PHE A 192 10.78 2.97 -8.35
CA PHE A 192 9.57 2.20 -8.07
C PHE A 192 9.30 2.01 -6.56
N PRO A 193 10.26 1.55 -5.73
CA PRO A 193 10.04 1.44 -4.29
C PRO A 193 9.82 2.80 -3.61
N VAL A 194 10.46 3.87 -4.09
CA VAL A 194 10.27 5.22 -3.56
C VAL A 194 8.87 5.73 -3.85
N MET A 195 8.35 5.49 -5.06
CA MET A 195 6.97 5.82 -5.42
C MET A 195 5.98 5.05 -4.54
N LEU A 196 6.20 3.74 -4.37
CA LEU A 196 5.33 2.91 -3.53
C LEU A 196 5.36 3.39 -2.08
N SER A 197 6.54 3.69 -1.53
CA SER A 197 6.69 4.29 -0.21
C SER A 197 5.89 5.58 -0.05
N ALA A 198 5.99 6.49 -1.02
CA ALA A 198 5.27 7.76 -0.98
C ALA A 198 3.76 7.56 -1.03
N ILE A 199 3.27 6.64 -1.87
CA ILE A 199 1.84 6.27 -1.92
C ILE A 199 1.37 5.78 -0.54
N LEU A 200 2.14 4.90 0.10
CA LEU A 200 1.78 4.36 1.41
C LEU A 200 1.81 5.42 2.51
N GLY A 201 2.88 6.21 2.57
CA GLY A 201 3.03 7.28 3.58
C GLY A 201 2.02 8.41 3.40
N LEU A 202 1.71 8.81 2.15
CA LEU A 202 0.65 9.79 1.86
C LEU A 202 -0.73 9.23 2.20
N GLY A 203 -0.98 7.94 1.92
CA GLY A 203 -2.21 7.26 2.29
C GLY A 203 -2.41 7.28 3.80
N GLU A 204 -1.37 6.95 4.57
CA GLU A 204 -1.41 7.00 6.02
C GLU A 204 -1.68 8.41 6.56
N LEU A 205 -0.94 9.40 6.05
CA LEU A 205 -1.06 10.80 6.49
C LEU A 205 -2.46 11.39 6.27
N ILE A 206 -3.11 10.99 5.17
CA ILE A 206 -4.39 11.56 4.74
C ILE A 206 -5.58 10.87 5.41
N TYR A 207 -5.48 9.57 5.67
CA TYR A 207 -6.60 8.82 6.24
C TYR A 207 -6.58 8.75 7.76
N GLU A 208 -5.46 9.07 8.42
CA GLU A 208 -5.41 9.05 9.88
C GLU A 208 -6.06 10.32 10.49
N PRO A 209 -7.21 10.19 11.19
CA PRO A 209 -7.94 11.34 11.72
C PRO A 209 -7.23 12.01 12.90
N ASN A 210 -6.31 11.30 13.58
CA ASN A 210 -5.69 11.77 14.82
C ASN A 210 -4.44 12.63 14.62
N TYR A 211 -3.86 12.72 13.41
CA TYR A 211 -2.60 13.46 13.21
C TYR A 211 -2.73 14.99 13.33
N GLY A 212 -3.89 15.53 13.74
CA GLY A 212 -4.05 16.94 14.11
C GLY A 212 -3.76 17.95 12.99
N LEU A 213 -3.45 17.46 11.79
CA LEU A 213 -3.29 18.25 10.58
C LEU A 213 -4.68 18.67 10.10
N TRP A 214 -4.75 19.87 9.53
CA TRP A 214 -5.90 20.45 8.83
C TRP A 214 -6.62 19.48 7.85
N LEU A 215 -5.98 18.36 7.47
CA LEU A 215 -6.56 17.27 6.68
C LEU A 215 -7.75 16.59 7.39
N GLY A 216 -7.75 16.54 8.73
CA GLY A 216 -8.82 15.91 9.51
C GLY A 216 -10.18 16.59 9.35
N SER A 217 -10.21 17.90 9.05
CA SER A 217 -11.46 18.64 8.80
C SER A 217 -11.90 18.60 7.33
N MET A 218 -11.09 18.04 6.43
CA MET A 218 -11.44 17.93 5.01
C MET A 218 -12.43 16.80 4.78
N SER A 219 -13.35 17.00 3.83
CA SER A 219 -14.21 15.93 3.32
C SER A 219 -13.39 14.82 2.65
N VAL A 220 -13.98 13.63 2.53
CA VAL A 220 -13.30 12.45 1.97
C VAL A 220 -12.85 12.70 0.53
N GLU A 221 -13.63 13.43 -0.25
CA GLU A 221 -13.35 13.80 -1.64
C GLU A 221 -12.09 14.67 -1.72
N TRP A 222 -11.98 15.70 -0.86
CA TRP A 222 -10.84 16.60 -0.83
C TRP A 222 -9.54 15.90 -0.37
N ARG A 223 -9.67 14.97 0.59
CA ARG A 223 -8.55 14.13 1.03
C ARG A 223 -8.02 13.27 -0.12
N PHE A 224 -8.91 12.60 -0.84
CA PHE A 224 -8.54 11.78 -2.00
C PHE A 224 -7.89 12.60 -3.13
N LEU A 225 -8.41 13.79 -3.38
CA LEU A 225 -7.89 14.68 -4.40
C LEU A 225 -6.50 15.23 -4.03
N THR A 226 -6.31 15.60 -2.76
CA THR A 226 -5.00 15.97 -2.20
C THR A 226 -3.99 14.83 -2.32
N PHE A 227 -4.42 13.60 -1.99
CA PHE A 227 -3.61 12.39 -2.16
C PHE A 227 -3.14 12.22 -3.61
N CYS A 228 -4.06 12.37 -4.57
CA CYS A 228 -3.73 12.26 -6.00
C CYS A 228 -2.71 13.33 -6.44
N TYR A 229 -2.88 14.59 -6.01
CA TYR A 229 -1.93 15.66 -6.34
C TYR A 229 -0.54 15.43 -5.76
N LEU A 230 -0.46 15.10 -4.46
CA LEU A 230 0.82 14.82 -3.81
C LEU A 230 1.52 13.61 -4.45
N THR A 231 0.77 12.58 -4.81
CA THR A 231 1.30 11.41 -5.53
C THR A 231 1.86 11.79 -6.91
N LEU A 232 1.17 12.66 -7.66
CA LEU A 232 1.69 13.17 -8.93
C LEU A 232 2.95 14.02 -8.73
N ILE A 233 2.98 14.91 -7.74
CA ILE A 233 4.15 15.73 -7.42
C ILE A 233 5.36 14.84 -7.12
N VAL A 234 5.20 13.82 -6.28
CA VAL A 234 6.25 12.83 -6.02
C VAL A 234 6.67 12.13 -7.31
N GLY A 235 5.71 11.66 -8.11
CA GLY A 235 5.98 11.05 -9.41
C GLY A 235 6.83 11.93 -10.32
N ILE A 236 6.52 13.22 -10.41
CA ILE A 236 7.28 14.21 -11.19
C ILE A 236 8.70 14.35 -10.63
N MET A 237 8.85 14.50 -9.31
CA MET A 237 10.17 14.59 -8.67
C MET A 237 11.02 13.34 -8.95
N LEU A 238 10.43 12.16 -8.91
CA LEU A 238 11.12 10.92 -9.26
C LEU A 238 11.64 10.91 -10.70
N THR A 239 10.93 11.54 -11.64
CA THR A 239 11.42 11.66 -13.02
C THR A 239 12.66 12.52 -13.19
N ILE A 240 12.95 13.38 -12.21
CA ILE A 240 14.14 14.24 -12.18
C ILE A 240 15.31 13.51 -11.54
N PHE A 241 15.06 12.84 -10.40
CA PHE A 241 16.14 12.26 -9.58
C PHE A 241 16.57 10.85 -10.01
N PHE A 242 15.75 10.12 -10.76
CA PHE A 242 16.02 8.73 -11.14
C PHE A 242 15.97 8.55 -12.67
N ASP A 243 16.85 7.69 -13.20
CA ASP A 243 16.91 7.33 -14.63
C ASP A 243 16.63 5.83 -14.90
N ASP A 244 15.87 5.18 -14.02
CA ASP A 244 15.47 3.78 -14.19
C ASP A 244 14.28 3.61 -15.15
N GLY A 245 14.00 2.36 -15.54
CA GLY A 245 12.92 2.05 -16.50
C GLY A 245 11.54 2.55 -16.06
N PHE A 246 11.26 2.52 -14.75
CA PHE A 246 10.01 3.03 -14.19
C PHE A 246 9.93 4.56 -14.28
N SER A 247 10.99 5.28 -13.92
CA SER A 247 11.07 6.74 -14.11
C SER A 247 10.87 7.13 -15.58
N ARG A 248 11.49 6.42 -16.52
CA ARG A 248 11.30 6.66 -17.97
C ARG A 248 9.87 6.38 -18.44
N MET A 249 9.19 5.40 -17.86
CA MET A 249 7.77 5.15 -18.10
C MET A 249 6.91 6.30 -17.56
N LEU A 250 7.18 6.75 -16.33
CA LEU A 250 6.52 7.91 -15.71
C LEU A 250 6.73 9.17 -16.54
N GLN A 251 7.93 9.41 -17.05
CA GLN A 251 8.24 10.56 -17.91
C GLN A 251 7.35 10.67 -19.16
N LYS A 252 6.84 9.53 -19.65
CA LYS A 252 5.97 9.46 -20.83
C LYS A 252 4.49 9.62 -20.46
N ARG A 253 4.06 9.12 -19.29
CA ARG A 253 2.65 9.02 -18.90
C ARG A 253 2.18 10.11 -17.95
N LEU A 254 3.05 10.64 -17.09
CA LEU A 254 2.69 11.64 -16.08
C LEU A 254 2.05 12.92 -16.65
N PRO A 255 2.52 13.50 -17.78
CA PRO A 255 1.89 14.70 -18.33
C PRO A 255 0.43 14.48 -18.73
N MET A 256 0.08 13.27 -19.17
CA MET A 256 -1.30 12.92 -19.52
C MET A 256 -2.12 12.69 -18.24
N LEU A 257 -1.56 11.97 -17.26
CA LEU A 257 -2.23 11.72 -15.98
C LEU A 257 -2.50 13.02 -15.20
N SER A 258 -1.56 13.98 -15.22
CA SER A 258 -1.74 15.28 -14.58
C SER A 258 -2.86 16.09 -15.23
N LEU A 259 -2.96 16.03 -16.56
CA LEU A 259 -4.04 16.68 -17.30
C LEU A 259 -5.40 16.03 -16.96
N CYS A 260 -5.48 14.70 -16.99
CA CYS A 260 -6.69 13.96 -16.63
C CYS A 260 -7.13 14.25 -15.20
N LEU A 261 -6.19 14.29 -14.24
CA LEU A 261 -6.52 14.63 -12.85
C LEU A 261 -7.06 16.05 -12.74
N THR A 262 -6.39 17.03 -13.37
CA THR A 262 -6.82 18.44 -13.33
C THR A 262 -8.21 18.64 -13.94
N ILE A 263 -8.53 17.92 -15.02
CA ILE A 263 -9.87 17.90 -15.60
C ILE A 263 -10.87 17.26 -14.63
N GLY A 264 -10.52 16.12 -14.02
CA GLY A 264 -11.38 15.46 -13.03
C GLY A 264 -11.70 16.35 -11.82
N VAL A 265 -10.73 17.13 -11.35
CA VAL A 265 -10.91 18.11 -10.25
C VAL A 265 -11.90 19.21 -10.64
N LEU A 266 -11.86 19.67 -11.89
CA LEU A 266 -12.79 20.69 -12.38
C LEU A 266 -14.24 20.19 -12.35
N PHE A 267 -14.48 18.90 -12.63
CA PHE A 267 -15.82 18.31 -12.57
C PHE A 267 -16.24 17.90 -11.15
N ALA A 268 -15.33 17.39 -10.31
CA ALA A 268 -15.68 16.97 -8.95
C ALA A 268 -16.08 18.12 -8.03
N SER A 269 -15.68 19.35 -8.36
CA SER A 269 -15.88 20.53 -7.53
C SER A 269 -17.19 21.28 -7.78
N THR A 270 -18.00 20.89 -8.76
CA THR A 270 -19.28 21.57 -9.05
C THR A 270 -20.40 21.18 -8.08
N ASP A 271 -20.27 20.05 -7.39
CA ASP A 271 -21.32 19.48 -6.53
C ASP A 271 -21.13 19.79 -5.04
N LEU A 272 -20.10 20.56 -4.66
CA LEU A 272 -19.71 20.73 -3.26
C LEU A 272 -20.25 22.03 -2.64
N ASP A 273 -20.83 21.87 -1.46
CA ASP A 273 -21.53 22.90 -0.68
C ASP A 273 -20.59 24.04 -0.23
N TYR A 274 -21.11 25.28 -0.18
CA TYR A 274 -20.36 26.53 0.00
C TYR A 274 -19.51 26.63 1.29
N GLY A 275 -19.71 25.73 2.26
CA GLY A 275 -18.97 25.70 3.54
C GLY A 275 -17.50 25.29 3.42
N ALA A 276 -17.05 24.81 2.25
CA ALA A 276 -15.73 24.23 2.02
C ALA A 276 -14.65 25.26 1.56
N ARG A 277 -14.75 26.51 2.02
CA ARG A 277 -13.92 27.62 1.51
C ARG A 277 -12.42 27.40 1.77
N ASP A 278 -12.05 26.97 2.97
CA ASP A 278 -10.64 26.75 3.34
C ASP A 278 -10.01 25.55 2.61
N THR A 279 -10.81 24.54 2.27
CA THR A 279 -10.32 23.35 1.56
C THR A 279 -10.04 23.61 0.08
N SER A 280 -10.75 24.57 -0.52
CA SER A 280 -10.51 24.99 -1.92
C SER A 280 -9.11 25.60 -2.12
N VAL A 281 -8.60 26.32 -1.11
CA VAL A 281 -7.29 26.99 -1.18
C VAL A 281 -6.16 25.97 -1.27
N VAL A 282 -6.20 24.91 -0.45
CA VAL A 282 -5.16 23.87 -0.44
C VAL A 282 -5.04 23.19 -1.80
N VAL A 283 -6.17 22.87 -2.43
CA VAL A 283 -6.19 22.23 -3.74
C VAL A 283 -5.70 23.17 -4.84
N ASN A 284 -6.10 24.44 -4.80
CA ASN A 284 -5.63 25.43 -5.76
C ASN A 284 -4.11 25.63 -5.65
N VAL A 285 -3.57 25.69 -4.43
CA VAL A 285 -2.11 25.77 -4.20
C VAL A 285 -1.41 24.52 -4.73
N ALA A 286 -1.93 23.32 -4.43
CA ALA A 286 -1.36 22.07 -4.94
C ALA A 286 -1.39 22.00 -6.48
N GLY A 287 -2.47 22.48 -7.11
CA GLY A 287 -2.62 22.58 -8.56
C GLY A 287 -1.61 23.53 -9.19
N VAL A 288 -1.41 24.72 -8.61
CA VAL A 288 -0.39 25.68 -9.07
C VAL A 288 1.02 25.11 -8.93
N VAL A 289 1.33 24.47 -7.80
CA VAL A 289 2.63 23.80 -7.61
C VAL A 289 2.84 22.71 -8.66
N LEU A 290 1.82 21.89 -8.95
CA LEU A 290 1.87 20.87 -9.99
C LEU A 290 2.17 21.48 -11.36
N VAL A 291 1.48 22.56 -11.73
CA VAL A 291 1.67 23.28 -12.99
C VAL A 291 3.10 23.81 -13.13
N LEU A 292 3.62 24.47 -12.09
CA LEU A 292 4.97 25.01 -12.08
C LEU A 292 6.02 23.89 -12.22
N LEU A 293 5.80 22.75 -11.55
CA LEU A 293 6.65 21.58 -11.66
C LEU A 293 6.61 20.97 -13.08
N LEU A 294 5.42 20.84 -13.69
CA LEU A 294 5.28 20.33 -15.06
C LEU A 294 6.04 21.20 -16.07
N ILE A 295 5.89 22.53 -15.97
CA ILE A 295 6.58 23.48 -16.84
C ILE A 295 8.09 23.42 -16.59
N GLY A 296 8.53 23.46 -15.33
CA GLY A 296 9.93 23.40 -14.94
C GLY A 296 10.62 22.12 -15.43
N VAL A 297 9.98 20.97 -15.25
CA VAL A 297 10.48 19.68 -15.75
C VAL A 297 10.47 19.63 -17.28
N GLY A 298 9.47 20.21 -17.93
CA GLY A 298 9.44 20.38 -19.37
C GLY A 298 10.66 21.15 -19.89
N ILE A 299 11.03 22.24 -19.20
CA ILE A 299 12.24 23.03 -19.48
C ILE A 299 13.51 22.20 -19.34
N LEU A 300 13.66 21.54 -18.20
CA LEU A 300 14.87 20.75 -17.91
C LEU A 300 15.04 19.58 -18.89
N GLN A 301 13.96 18.88 -19.22
CA GLN A 301 13.99 17.68 -20.07
C GLN A 301 13.86 17.99 -21.57
N LYS A 302 13.58 19.24 -21.96
CA LYS A 302 13.31 19.68 -23.35
C LYS A 302 12.22 18.86 -24.05
N ARG A 303 11.19 18.43 -23.31
CA ARG A 303 10.09 17.61 -23.85
C ARG A 303 8.81 18.42 -23.99
N LYS A 304 8.36 18.63 -25.23
CA LYS A 304 7.14 19.40 -25.55
C LYS A 304 5.92 18.98 -24.74
N ALA A 305 5.68 17.67 -24.58
CA ALA A 305 4.51 17.14 -23.88
C ALA A 305 4.32 17.71 -22.45
N TRP A 306 5.42 17.92 -21.71
CA TRP A 306 5.39 18.45 -20.35
C TRP A 306 4.93 19.92 -20.31
N TYR A 307 5.40 20.73 -21.25
CA TYR A 307 4.97 22.11 -21.40
C TYR A 307 3.49 22.22 -21.78
N LEU A 308 3.04 21.39 -22.73
CA LEU A 308 1.67 21.43 -23.19
C LEU A 308 0.71 21.03 -22.06
N SER A 309 1.04 19.96 -21.34
CA SER A 309 0.26 19.55 -20.17
C SER A 309 0.27 20.61 -19.07
N GLY A 310 1.43 21.17 -18.74
CA GLY A 310 1.54 22.23 -17.73
C GLY A 310 0.74 23.49 -18.11
N GLY A 311 0.84 23.94 -19.36
CA GLY A 311 0.08 25.08 -19.87
C GLY A 311 -1.43 24.82 -19.88
N LEU A 312 -1.87 23.64 -20.31
CA LEU A 312 -3.29 23.27 -20.26
C LEU A 312 -3.81 23.17 -18.82
N CYS A 313 -3.05 22.58 -17.90
CA CYS A 313 -3.42 22.53 -16.49
C CYS A 313 -3.51 23.93 -15.87
N LEU A 314 -2.62 24.85 -16.25
CA LEU A 314 -2.66 26.25 -15.83
C LEU A 314 -3.95 26.93 -16.31
N VAL A 315 -4.27 26.76 -17.59
CA VAL A 315 -5.49 27.32 -18.19
C VAL A 315 -6.71 26.78 -17.47
N ILE A 316 -6.82 25.45 -17.31
CA ILE A 316 -7.96 24.80 -16.63
C ILE A 316 -8.11 25.31 -15.18
N SER A 317 -7.00 25.40 -14.44
CA SER A 317 -7.02 25.90 -13.05
C SER A 317 -7.46 27.36 -13.00
N TYR A 318 -6.99 28.19 -13.94
CA TYR A 318 -7.38 29.58 -14.04
C TYR A 318 -8.85 29.76 -14.45
N CYS A 319 -9.35 28.94 -15.37
CA CYS A 319 -10.77 28.88 -15.73
C CYS A 319 -11.62 28.60 -14.50
N LYS A 320 -11.24 27.59 -13.71
CA LYS A 320 -11.97 27.21 -12.49
C LYS A 320 -11.95 28.31 -11.43
N TRP A 321 -10.77 28.86 -11.14
CA TRP A 321 -10.64 29.96 -10.19
C TRP A 321 -11.46 31.18 -10.61
N SER A 322 -11.47 31.50 -11.90
CA SER A 322 -12.28 32.58 -12.45
C SER A 322 -13.77 32.28 -12.32
N TYR A 323 -14.20 31.05 -12.58
CA TYR A 323 -15.60 30.61 -12.40
C TYR A 323 -16.04 30.75 -10.94
N ASP A 324 -15.22 30.32 -9.99
CA ASP A 324 -15.52 30.42 -8.56
C ASP A 324 -15.60 31.88 -8.11
N LEU A 325 -14.67 32.72 -8.58
CA LEU A 325 -14.67 34.16 -8.30
C LEU A 325 -15.92 34.84 -8.87
N ILE A 326 -16.34 34.49 -10.09
CA ILE A 326 -17.59 34.99 -10.69
C ILE A 326 -18.78 34.65 -9.80
N TYR A 327 -18.86 33.40 -9.37
CA TYR A 327 -19.97 32.91 -8.57
C TYR A 327 -20.01 33.59 -7.19
N GLU A 328 -18.85 33.81 -6.56
CA GLU A 328 -18.75 34.61 -5.34
C GLU A 328 -19.16 36.08 -5.57
N LEU A 329 -18.73 36.70 -6.67
CA LEU A 329 -19.10 38.08 -7.00
C LEU A 329 -20.60 38.24 -7.29
N GLN A 330 -21.24 37.23 -7.89
CA GLN A 330 -22.69 37.22 -8.12
C GLN A 330 -23.51 37.14 -6.83
N ALA A 331 -22.94 36.59 -5.75
CA ALA A 331 -23.59 36.59 -4.45
C ALA A 331 -23.68 38.00 -3.83
N PHE A 332 -22.91 38.98 -4.33
CA PHE A 332 -23.02 40.37 -3.91
C PHE A 332 -24.12 41.11 -4.70
N PRO A 333 -25.19 41.59 -4.05
CA PRO A 333 -26.26 42.33 -4.72
C PRO A 333 -25.71 43.64 -5.30
N GLY A 334 -25.68 43.74 -6.64
CA GLY A 334 -25.22 44.93 -7.38
C GLY A 334 -24.26 44.66 -8.54
N TRP A 335 -23.79 43.42 -8.72
CA TRP A 335 -22.80 43.04 -9.74
C TRP A 335 -23.38 42.19 -10.88
N GLU A 336 -24.60 42.49 -11.32
CA GLU A 336 -25.23 41.81 -12.46
C GLU A 336 -24.46 42.12 -13.76
N GLY A 337 -23.90 41.08 -14.40
CA GLY A 337 -23.22 41.18 -15.70
C GLY A 337 -21.71 40.95 -15.70
N ILE A 338 -21.02 41.05 -14.56
CA ILE A 338 -19.57 40.81 -14.48
C ILE A 338 -19.20 39.34 -14.75
N GLY A 339 -20.09 38.42 -14.40
CA GLY A 339 -19.90 36.99 -14.70
C GLY A 339 -19.76 36.70 -16.20
N SER A 340 -20.62 37.31 -17.02
CA SER A 340 -20.59 37.14 -18.48
C SER A 340 -19.28 37.65 -19.09
N PHE A 341 -18.78 38.78 -18.57
CA PHE A 341 -17.52 39.38 -19.02
C PHE A 341 -16.30 38.52 -18.66
N LEU A 342 -16.22 38.05 -17.41
CA LEU A 342 -15.12 37.18 -16.97
C LEU A 342 -15.14 35.84 -17.70
N MET A 343 -16.31 35.26 -17.96
CA MET A 343 -16.42 34.03 -18.74
C MET A 343 -15.93 34.21 -20.19
N ALA A 344 -16.26 35.33 -20.84
CA ALA A 344 -15.73 35.66 -22.16
C ALA A 344 -14.21 35.82 -22.15
N PHE A 345 -13.65 36.42 -21.09
CA PHE A 345 -12.20 36.57 -20.91
C PHE A 345 -11.49 35.21 -20.75
N VAL A 346 -12.08 34.30 -19.97
CA VAL A 346 -11.59 32.93 -19.81
C VAL A 346 -11.59 32.17 -21.14
N LEU A 347 -12.68 32.24 -21.90
CA LEU A 347 -12.77 31.62 -23.24
C LEU A 347 -11.73 32.19 -24.22
N LEU A 348 -11.46 33.50 -24.14
CA LEU A 348 -10.44 34.15 -24.96
C LEU A 348 -9.03 33.63 -24.64
N ILE A 349 -8.67 33.50 -23.36
CA ILE A 349 -7.37 32.94 -22.94
C ILE A 349 -7.24 31.49 -23.43
N LEU A 350 -8.31 30.70 -23.31
CA LEU A 350 -8.31 29.31 -23.75
C LEU A 350 -8.14 29.19 -25.27
N ALA A 351 -8.81 30.05 -26.04
CA ALA A 351 -8.64 30.14 -27.49
C ALA A 351 -7.21 30.56 -27.89
N LEU A 352 -6.61 31.52 -27.18
CA LEU A 352 -5.22 31.94 -27.37
C LEU A 352 -4.23 30.81 -27.09
N ALA A 353 -4.44 30.05 -26.01
CA ALA A 353 -3.61 28.90 -25.66
C ALA A 353 -3.68 27.80 -26.75
N ILE A 354 -4.88 27.48 -27.24
CA ILE A 354 -5.07 26.52 -28.34
C ILE A 354 -4.40 27.01 -29.64
N SER A 355 -4.47 28.32 -29.92
CA SER A 355 -3.84 28.92 -31.09
C SER A 355 -2.31 28.82 -31.03
N LEU A 356 -1.71 29.06 -29.86
CA LEU A 356 -0.26 28.91 -29.62
C LEU A 356 0.18 27.45 -29.76
N LEU A 357 -0.62 26.52 -29.24
CA LEU A 357 -0.40 25.07 -29.37
C LEU A 357 -0.34 24.60 -30.82
N ARG A 358 -1.13 25.21 -31.72
CA ARG A 358 -1.17 24.82 -33.15
C ARG A 358 0.08 25.24 -33.94
N ARG A 359 0.83 26.23 -33.45
CA ARG A 359 2.01 26.78 -34.14
C ARG A 359 3.34 26.18 -33.67
N ALA A 360 3.35 25.47 -32.54
CA ALA A 360 4.52 24.84 -31.94
C ALA A 360 4.65 23.36 -32.33
#